data_AF-A0AAJ7NE13-F1
#
_entry.id   AF-A0AAJ7NE13-F1
#
_cell.length_a   1.000
_cell.length_b   1.000
_cell.length_c   1.000
_cell.angle_alpha   90.00
_cell.angle_beta   90.00
_cell.angle_gamma   90.00
#
_symmetry.space_group_name_H-M   'P 1'
#
loop_
_entity.id
_entity.type
_entity.pdbx_description
1 polymer ?
#
loop_
_entity_poly.entity_id
_entity_poly.type
_entity_poly.pdbx_seq_one_letter_code
_entity_poly.pdbx_strand_id
1 'polypeptide(L)'
;MYPPAADNYGTDFCSIMCLQTTPPIVVIAMCTGKIYHAILLKELEENGNDETTTTQYNYTSNCQTSEKDALYVYEYAEIELGLSFGDNDEKYNCPIHLRSDKGNKSRYFCSHNAGIHMINLPMVSQLEEYINEAD
;
A
#
# COMPACT_ATOMS: atom_id res chain seq x y z
N MET A 1 1.74 7.86 -6.12
CA MET A 1 1.02 6.57 -6.20
C MET A 1 0.33 6.51 -7.54
N TYR A 2 0.47 5.40 -8.26
CA TYR A 2 -0.10 5.19 -9.58
C TYR A 2 -1.22 4.13 -9.52
N PRO A 3 -2.32 4.32 -10.29
CA PRO A 3 -2.60 5.47 -11.15
C PRO A 3 -3.00 6.74 -10.35
N PRO A 4 -2.50 7.94 -10.72
CA PRO A 4 -2.88 9.17 -10.05
C PRO A 4 -4.34 9.50 -10.38
N ALA A 5 -5.21 9.50 -9.37
CA ALA A 5 -6.51 10.14 -9.46
C ALA A 5 -6.86 10.79 -8.11
N ALA A 6 -7.66 11.85 -8.16
CA ALA A 6 -7.97 12.69 -7.01
C ALA A 6 -8.71 11.94 -5.89
N ASP A 7 -9.41 10.85 -6.22
CA ASP A 7 -10.29 10.10 -5.34
C ASP A 7 -9.91 8.62 -5.17
N ASN A 8 -8.85 8.14 -5.85
CA ASN A 8 -8.48 6.72 -5.86
C ASN A 8 -8.02 6.16 -4.51
N TYR A 9 -7.48 7.01 -3.62
CA TYR A 9 -6.80 6.57 -2.40
C TYR A 9 -7.40 7.12 -1.11
N GLY A 10 -8.40 8.01 -1.21
CA GLY A 10 -9.03 8.65 -0.06
C GLY A 10 -8.08 9.42 0.86
N THR A 11 -8.57 9.82 2.03
CA THR A 11 -7.85 10.69 3.00
C THR A 11 -7.67 10.07 4.37
N ASP A 12 -8.44 9.02 4.70
CA ASP A 12 -8.58 8.51 6.07
C ASP A 12 -7.63 7.33 6.33
N PHE A 13 -6.34 7.55 6.10
CA PHE A 13 -5.31 6.55 6.37
C PHE A 13 -5.04 6.41 7.86
N CYS A 14 -4.95 5.17 8.35
CA CYS A 14 -4.72 4.88 9.77
C CYS A 14 -3.47 4.07 10.07
N SER A 15 -2.92 3.33 9.10
CA SER A 15 -1.70 2.56 9.29
C SER A 15 -0.95 2.33 7.97
N ILE A 16 0.38 2.29 8.05
CA ILE A 16 1.27 1.98 6.94
C ILE A 16 2.32 0.97 7.40
N MET A 17 2.70 0.04 6.52
CA MET A 17 3.72 -0.97 6.79
C MET A 17 4.46 -1.31 5.51
N CYS A 18 5.73 -1.70 5.62
CA CYS A 18 6.51 -2.22 4.50
C CYS A 18 6.82 -3.71 4.71
N LEU A 19 6.47 -4.53 3.73
CA LEU A 19 6.88 -5.93 3.63
C LEU A 19 8.24 -5.99 2.94
N GLN A 20 9.19 -6.71 3.56
CA GLN A 20 10.57 -6.84 3.09
C GLN A 20 10.69 -7.90 1.98
N THR A 21 9.91 -7.72 0.93
CA THR A 21 9.92 -8.50 -0.32
C THR A 21 10.87 -7.86 -1.34
N THR A 22 11.11 -8.55 -2.45
CA THR A 22 11.91 -8.01 -3.56
C THR A 22 11.05 -8.01 -4.82
N PRO A 23 10.59 -6.83 -5.30
CA PRO A 23 10.75 -5.48 -4.76
C PRO A 23 9.92 -5.25 -3.49
N PRO A 24 10.21 -4.21 -2.69
CA PRO A 24 9.48 -3.92 -1.46
C PRO A 24 8.01 -3.61 -1.73
N ILE A 25 7.11 -4.16 -0.90
CA ILE A 25 5.67 -3.89 -0.96
C ILE A 25 5.26 -3.02 0.22
N VAL A 26 4.63 -1.89 -0.06
CA VAL A 26 4.03 -0.99 0.91
C VAL A 26 2.55 -1.31 1.05
N VAL A 27 2.12 -1.52 2.29
CA VAL A 27 0.73 -1.80 2.68
C VAL A 27 0.18 -0.58 3.39
N ILE A 28 -0.95 -0.05 2.91
CA ILE A 28 -1.58 1.18 3.42
C ILE A 28 -3.03 0.87 3.80
N ALA A 29 -3.39 1.03 5.07
CA ALA A 29 -4.73 0.77 5.57
C ALA A 29 -5.51 2.06 5.84
N MET A 30 -6.79 2.04 5.45
CA MET A 30 -7.77 3.10 5.69
C MET A 30 -8.71 2.75 6.83
N CYS A 31 -9.29 3.76 7.48
CA CYS A 31 -10.32 3.57 8.50
C CYS A 31 -11.60 2.88 8.00
N THR A 32 -11.81 2.85 6.67
CA THR A 32 -12.99 2.29 6.00
C THR A 32 -12.92 0.80 5.73
N GLY A 33 -11.82 0.12 6.09
CA GLY A 33 -11.63 -1.31 5.80
C GLY A 33 -10.83 -1.58 4.52
N LYS A 34 -10.51 -0.55 3.74
CA LYS A 34 -9.69 -0.69 2.53
C LYS A 34 -8.21 -0.73 2.87
N ILE A 35 -7.51 -1.71 2.32
CA ILE A 35 -6.07 -1.89 2.46
C ILE A 35 -5.46 -1.98 1.07
N TYR A 36 -4.61 -1.03 0.72
CA TYR A 36 -3.91 -0.97 -0.55
C TYR A 36 -2.56 -1.67 -0.46
N HIS A 37 -2.20 -2.37 -1.53
CA HIS A 37 -0.88 -2.96 -1.70
C HIS A 37 -0.22 -2.32 -2.90
N ALA A 38 0.95 -1.73 -2.65
CA ALA A 38 1.70 -1.01 -3.65
C ALA A 38 3.15 -1.48 -3.70
N ILE A 39 3.68 -1.64 -4.91
CA ILE A 39 5.08 -2.00 -5.13
C ILE A 39 5.89 -0.70 -5.20
N LEU A 40 7.01 -0.65 -4.48
CA LEU A 40 7.98 0.43 -4.56
C LEU A 40 8.95 0.16 -5.72
N LEU A 41 8.92 1.00 -6.73
CA LEU A 41 9.81 0.95 -7.88
C LEU A 41 10.38 2.34 -8.15
N LYS A 42 11.50 2.40 -8.87
CA LYS A 42 12.05 3.66 -9.37
C LYS A 42 11.19 4.15 -10.53
N GLU A 43 10.84 5.43 -10.49
CA GLU A 43 10.21 6.13 -11.60
C GLU A 43 11.22 6.18 -12.76
N LEU A 44 10.80 5.74 -13.94
CA LEU A 44 11.60 5.87 -15.14
C LEU A 44 11.62 7.35 -15.52
N GLU A 45 12.81 7.94 -15.62
CA GLU A 45 12.95 9.28 -16.20
C GLU A 45 12.50 9.21 -17.67
N GLU A 46 11.30 9.72 -17.95
CA GLU A 46 10.90 9.96 -19.34
C GLU A 46 11.85 11.02 -19.90
N ASN A 47 12.69 10.62 -20.87
CA ASN A 47 13.56 11.51 -21.65
C ASN A 47 12.71 12.44 -22.54
N GLY A 48 11.96 13.35 -21.93
CA GLY A 48 11.08 14.30 -22.60
C GLY A 48 11.16 15.65 -21.89
N ASN A 49 11.61 16.66 -22.63
CA ASN A 49 11.61 18.07 -22.25
C ASN A 49 10.20 18.57 -21.90
N ASP A 50 9.71 18.34 -20.69
CA ASP A 50 8.62 19.13 -20.16
C ASP A 50 8.93 19.62 -18.74
N GLU A 51 9.26 20.91 -18.69
CA GLU A 51 9.33 21.73 -17.49
C GLU A 51 7.93 21.80 -16.84
N THR A 52 7.51 20.77 -16.12
CA THR A 52 6.28 20.81 -15.33
C THR A 52 6.56 20.53 -13.86
N THR A 53 6.94 21.61 -13.18
CA THR A 53 6.57 21.94 -11.79
C THR A 53 6.57 20.78 -10.78
N THR A 54 7.74 20.27 -10.43
CA THR A 54 7.92 19.53 -9.17
C THR A 54 7.84 20.54 -8.03
N THR A 55 6.70 20.63 -7.37
CA THR A 55 6.55 21.38 -6.12
C THR A 55 7.37 20.69 -5.04
N GLN A 56 8.56 21.22 -4.78
CA GLN A 56 9.41 20.89 -3.65
C GLN A 56 8.68 21.24 -2.34
N TYR A 57 7.96 20.28 -1.76
CA TYR A 57 7.66 20.31 -0.34
C TYR A 57 8.87 19.73 0.40
N ASN A 58 9.77 20.63 0.80
CA ASN A 58 10.94 20.35 1.63
C ASN A 58 10.48 19.92 3.03
N TYR A 59 10.41 18.61 3.27
CA TYR A 59 10.61 18.05 4.61
C TYR A 59 12.02 17.51 4.70
N THR A 60 12.79 18.09 5.62
CA THR A 60 14.14 17.66 6.01
C THR A 60 14.08 16.23 6.53
N SER A 61 14.41 15.27 5.68
CA SER A 61 14.81 13.93 6.09
C SER A 61 15.95 13.50 5.18
N ASN A 62 17.07 13.17 5.80
CA ASN A 62 18.36 12.91 5.21
C ASN A 62 18.37 11.55 4.45
N CYS A 63 17.45 11.35 3.51
CA CYS A 63 17.39 10.19 2.64
C CYS A 63 17.88 10.63 1.25
N GLN A 64 19.10 10.22 0.91
CA GLN A 64 19.67 10.38 -0.43
C GLN A 64 18.91 9.47 -1.39
N THR A 65 17.68 9.83 -1.76
CA THR A 65 16.96 9.17 -2.84
C THR A 65 17.22 9.97 -4.12
N SER A 66 18.35 9.70 -4.76
CA SER A 66 18.81 10.39 -5.98
C SER A 66 18.17 9.86 -7.26
N GLU A 67 17.05 9.15 -7.19
CA GLU A 67 16.23 8.68 -8.31
C GLU A 67 14.77 8.69 -7.81
N LYS A 68 13.80 9.20 -8.58
CA LYS A 68 12.44 9.42 -8.06
C LYS A 68 11.78 8.08 -7.74
N ASP A 69 11.51 7.77 -6.48
CA ASP A 69 10.77 6.55 -6.11
C ASP A 69 9.26 6.74 -6.33
N ALA A 70 8.60 5.69 -6.84
CA ALA A 70 7.19 5.66 -7.14
C ALA A 70 6.50 4.41 -6.55
N LEU A 71 5.25 4.59 -6.11
CA LEU A 71 4.40 3.51 -5.61
C LEU A 71 3.38 3.11 -6.67
N TYR A 72 3.37 1.85 -7.06
CA TYR A 72 2.46 1.27 -8.04
C TYR A 72 1.46 0.37 -7.32
N VAL A 73 0.22 0.85 -7.20
CA VAL A 73 -0.84 0.10 -6.53
C VAL A 73 -1.35 -0.95 -7.50
N TYR A 74 -1.24 -2.22 -7.12
CA TYR A 74 -1.65 -3.34 -7.98
C TYR A 74 -2.95 -3.98 -7.50
N GLU A 75 -3.27 -3.87 -6.21
CA GLU A 75 -4.53 -4.35 -5.66
C GLU A 75 -4.96 -3.53 -4.43
N TYR A 76 -6.22 -3.70 -4.04
CA TYR A 76 -6.70 -3.37 -2.70
C TYR A 76 -7.60 -4.50 -2.20
N ALA A 77 -7.54 -4.75 -0.90
CA ALA A 77 -8.44 -5.65 -0.19
C ALA A 77 -9.38 -4.83 0.68
N GLU A 78 -10.67 -5.16 0.69
CA GLU A 78 -11.66 -4.59 1.61
C GLU A 78 -11.99 -5.64 2.66
N ILE A 79 -11.83 -5.28 3.95
CA ILE A 79 -12.16 -6.16 5.07
C ILE A 79 -13.44 -5.68 5.75
N GLU A 80 -14.22 -6.64 6.23
CA GLU A 80 -15.44 -6.36 6.99
C GLU A 80 -15.10 -5.84 8.39
N LEU A 81 -15.53 -4.62 8.71
CA LEU A 81 -15.24 -3.99 10.00
C LEU A 81 -16.29 -4.24 11.09
N GLY A 82 -17.33 -5.03 10.80
CA GLY A 82 -18.41 -5.36 11.72
C GLY A 82 -19.61 -5.99 11.00
N LEU A 83 -20.69 -6.23 11.74
CA LEU A 83 -21.97 -6.65 11.17
C LEU A 83 -22.84 -5.41 10.97
N SER A 84 -23.17 -5.08 9.73
CA SER A 84 -24.21 -4.11 9.39
C SER A 84 -25.58 -4.80 9.53
N PHE A 85 -26.48 -4.23 10.34
CA PHE A 85 -27.80 -4.81 10.58
C PHE A 85 -28.91 -4.16 9.73
N GLY A 86 -28.57 -3.14 8.92
CA GLY A 86 -29.45 -2.59 7.88
C GLY A 86 -28.73 -1.75 6.83
N ASP A 87 -29.41 -1.50 5.70
CA ASP A 87 -28.90 -0.72 4.55
C ASP A 87 -28.67 0.78 4.86
N ASN A 88 -29.11 1.27 6.02
CA ASN A 88 -28.97 2.66 6.47
C ASN A 88 -27.88 2.86 7.55
N ASP A 89 -27.14 1.81 7.91
CA ASP A 89 -26.05 1.96 8.88
C ASP A 89 -24.92 2.80 8.26
N GLU A 90 -24.53 3.88 8.93
CA GLU A 90 -23.35 4.66 8.54
C GLU A 90 -22.14 3.73 8.41
N LYS A 91 -21.35 3.88 7.33
CA LYS A 91 -20.15 3.06 7.12
C LYS A 91 -19.25 3.16 8.35
N TYR A 92 -19.14 2.05 9.07
CA TYR A 92 -18.37 1.96 10.31
C TYR A 92 -16.90 2.21 10.00
N ASN A 93 -16.32 3.22 10.65
CA ASN A 93 -14.92 3.56 10.53
C ASN A 93 -14.19 3.21 11.83
N CYS A 94 -13.06 2.52 11.73
CA CYS A 94 -12.22 2.24 12.89
C CYS A 94 -10.74 2.16 12.50
N PRO A 95 -9.82 2.46 13.43
CA PRO A 95 -8.40 2.33 13.15
C PRO A 95 -8.04 0.86 12.91
N ILE A 96 -7.30 0.62 11.83
CA ILE A 96 -6.73 -0.68 11.49
C ILE A 96 -5.24 -0.64 11.83
N HIS A 97 -4.77 -1.65 12.56
CA HIS A 97 -3.35 -1.78 12.88
C HIS A 97 -2.71 -2.92 12.06
N LEU A 98 -1.69 -2.59 11.27
CA LEU A 98 -0.94 -3.56 10.47
C LEU A 98 0.23 -4.16 11.27
N ARG A 99 0.42 -5.47 11.14
CA ARG A 99 1.52 -6.22 11.77
C ARG A 99 2.11 -7.21 10.78
N SER A 100 3.42 -7.11 10.54
CA SER A 100 4.12 -8.04 9.65
C SER A 100 4.27 -9.41 10.31
N ASP A 101 4.18 -10.46 9.50
CA ASP A 101 4.56 -11.80 9.93
C ASP A 101 6.06 -11.99 9.77
N LYS A 102 6.76 -12.32 10.87
CA LYS A 102 8.21 -12.58 10.85
C LYS A 102 8.55 -13.92 10.22
N GLY A 103 7.60 -14.86 10.18
CA GLY A 103 7.79 -16.20 9.62
C GLY A 103 7.43 -16.31 8.14
N ASN A 104 6.70 -15.34 7.59
CA ASN A 104 6.26 -15.38 6.20
C ASN A 104 6.16 -13.96 5.60
N LYS A 105 6.98 -13.68 4.58
CA LYS A 105 7.02 -12.37 3.90
C LYS A 105 5.79 -12.07 3.05
N SER A 106 5.06 -13.09 2.61
CA SER A 106 3.83 -12.94 1.82
C SER A 106 2.58 -12.81 2.69
N ARG A 107 2.74 -12.70 4.02
CA ARG A 107 1.62 -12.69 4.95
C ARG A 107 1.76 -11.57 5.97
N TYR A 108 0.62 -11.00 6.36
CA TYR A 108 0.55 -10.08 7.47
C TYR A 108 -0.81 -10.14 8.16
N PHE A 109 -0.92 -9.45 9.29
CA PHE A 109 -2.14 -9.37 10.08
C PHE A 109 -2.63 -7.94 10.13
N CYS A 110 -3.94 -7.77 10.04
CA CYS A 110 -4.60 -6.51 10.37
C CYS A 110 -5.57 -6.74 11.53
N SER A 111 -5.47 -5.90 12.56
CA SER A 111 -6.36 -5.94 13.72
C SER A 111 -7.18 -4.66 13.80
N HIS A 112 -8.47 -4.81 14.09
CA HIS A 112 -9.42 -3.71 14.30
C HIS A 112 -10.45 -4.14 15.35
N ASN A 113 -11.42 -3.28 15.65
CA ASN A 113 -12.35 -3.48 16.76
C ASN A 113 -13.21 -4.76 16.65
N ALA A 114 -13.50 -5.24 15.44
CA ALA A 114 -14.33 -6.42 15.23
C ALA A 114 -13.53 -7.73 15.09
N GLY A 115 -12.19 -7.67 14.96
CA GLY A 115 -11.39 -8.88 14.85
C GLY A 115 -10.00 -8.69 14.30
N ILE A 116 -9.40 -9.81 13.91
CA ILE A 116 -8.09 -9.90 13.28
C ILE A 116 -8.25 -10.65 11.97
N HIS A 117 -7.79 -10.06 10.87
CA HIS A 117 -7.71 -10.75 9.59
C HIS A 117 -6.25 -11.07 9.27
N MET A 118 -6.04 -12.28 8.77
CA MET A 118 -4.79 -12.72 8.20
C MET A 118 -4.87 -12.53 6.69
N ILE A 119 -4.02 -11.68 6.14
CA ILE A 119 -3.98 -11.38 4.71
C ILE A 119 -2.73 -12.02 4.11
N ASN A 120 -2.93 -12.78 3.05
CA ASN A 120 -1.88 -13.41 2.27
C ASN A 120 -1.82 -12.74 0.91
N LEU A 121 -0.61 -12.49 0.40
CA LEU A 121 -0.32 -11.83 -0.87
C LEU A 121 0.37 -12.83 -1.80
N PRO A 122 -0.39 -13.67 -2.55
CA PRO A 122 0.19 -14.64 -3.47
C PRO A 122 1.10 -14.01 -4.53
N MET A 123 0.84 -12.75 -4.88
CA MET A 123 1.63 -11.97 -5.83
C MET A 123 3.12 -11.92 -5.46
N VAL A 124 3.46 -11.95 -4.16
CA VAL A 124 4.85 -11.95 -3.69
C VAL A 124 5.64 -13.12 -4.25
N SER A 125 5.10 -14.34 -4.17
CA SER A 125 5.79 -15.53 -4.67
C SER A 125 5.89 -15.52 -6.20
N GLN A 126 4.84 -15.08 -6.88
CA GLN A 126 4.85 -14.94 -8.34
C GLN A 126 5.88 -13.92 -8.82
N LEU A 127 6.04 -12.82 -8.08
CA LEU A 127 7.00 -11.77 -8.40
C LEU A 127 8.44 -12.21 -8.15
N GLU A 128 8.69 -12.94 -7.06
CA GLU A 128 9.99 -13.55 -6.80
C GLU A 128 10.37 -14.55 -7.90
N GLU A 129 9.43 -15.41 -8.33
CA GLU A 129 9.63 -16.32 -9.46
C GLU A 129 9.96 -15.56 -10.75
N TYR A 130 9.15 -14.54 -11.10
CA TYR A 130 9.36 -13.73 -12.30
C TYR A 130 10.73 -13.04 -12.34
N ILE A 131 11.19 -12.50 -11.20
CA ILE A 131 12.50 -11.85 -11.11
C ILE A 131 13.62 -12.88 -11.29
N ASN A 132 13.50 -14.07 -10.70
CA ASN A 132 14.50 -15.11 -10.83
C ASN A 132 14.55 -15.75 -12.23
N GLU A 133 13.46 -15.71 -12.99
CA GLU A 133 13.43 -16.14 -14.40
C GLU A 133 13.99 -15.11 -15.38
N ALA A 134 14.09 -13.84 -14.96
CA ALA A 134 14.58 -12.74 -15.79
C ALA A 134 16.12 -12.61 -15.82
N ASP A 135 16.83 -13.40 -15.02
CA ASP A 135 18.30 -13.58 -15.01
C ASP A 135 18.75 -14.74 -15.93
#